data_AF-A0A2H3HHL6-F1
#
_entry.id   AF-A0A2H3HHL6-F1
#
_cell.length_a   1.000
_cell.length_b   1.000
_cell.length_c   1.000
_cell.angle_alpha   90.00
_cell.angle_beta   90.00
_cell.angle_gamma   90.00
#
_symmetry.space_group_name_H-M   'P 1'
#
loop_
_entity.id
_entity.type
_entity.pdbx_description
1 polymer ?
#
loop_
_entity_poly.entity_id
_entity_poly.type
_entity_poly.pdbx_seq_one_letter_code
_entity_poly.pdbx_strand_id
1 'polypeptide(L)'
;MAIEDSLILAKSRAKRTATSTGPLFEELQLGTGYTAIKHLVVSTVTSSVSRTANRLTLAMRGGSRGGSHMFGRPELTAILEDGSVARSVTSKGVALETSPPRWNTPGWLDKKLATEGFCLDLSVHGADTLDAMLDNDENIKLGLIKLDINARSKPFAEGSLRVAAYARPAATTSKFVLKSFKHPEHRLANLIEDMRMQALCKAFALEFNGLVKSSKPIDFITTLCLQDMSRGSKSDDNLSLEPFIDGEYIKYNSNGAYVLEDDSNPFNEIAQAFSHFTFERSWGHFLVTDLQGVGNSFTDPAIQTKDPERFKLGETNLGEEGFKFFFALHECKKTCRQLGLLTNKEMLMSGKFTFRSKWPAMDPTVCCSNKLCRKIIRLATANKSSEYPEHNWCDGCFPQLKLSEVKVACGGSKHNFQVSRFYHESQGEKTPTVCEEHREKDTTVTSVVGGGLWETTKSTEKKEILGRLW
;
A
#
# COMPACT_ATOMS: atom_id res chain seq x y z
N MET A 1 48.64 35.62 -31.11
CA MET A 1 49.58 34.84 -30.28
C MET A 1 50.18 35.81 -29.28
N ALA A 2 50.04 35.71 -27.97
CA ALA A 2 49.46 34.72 -27.09
C ALA A 2 48.83 35.47 -25.90
N ILE A 3 47.89 34.81 -25.24
CA ILE A 3 47.07 35.30 -24.14
C ILE A 3 47.78 34.93 -22.84
N GLU A 4 48.02 35.89 -21.94
CA GLU A 4 47.96 35.67 -20.49
C GLU A 4 47.94 36.99 -19.70
N ASP A 5 47.10 36.94 -18.65
CA ASP A 5 47.17 37.62 -17.37
C ASP A 5 46.62 39.04 -17.08
N SER A 6 45.67 39.00 -16.12
CA SER A 6 45.57 39.84 -14.91
C SER A 6 44.98 41.25 -15.06
N LEU A 7 43.73 41.46 -14.62
CA LEU A 7 43.28 41.75 -13.24
C LEU A 7 43.09 43.27 -12.99
N ILE A 8 41.85 43.62 -12.63
CA ILE A 8 41.47 44.52 -11.51
C ILE A 8 41.06 45.99 -11.79
N LEU A 9 39.84 46.31 -11.28
CA LEU A 9 39.23 47.59 -10.86
C LEU A 9 38.83 48.60 -11.96
N ALA A 10 37.71 49.34 -11.93
CA ALA A 10 36.50 49.39 -11.10
C ALA A 10 35.55 50.48 -11.63
N LYS A 11 34.26 50.32 -11.32
CA LYS A 11 33.23 51.35 -11.05
C LYS A 11 32.50 52.07 -12.20
N SER A 12 31.24 51.63 -12.33
CA SER A 12 29.99 52.41 -12.17
C SER A 12 29.25 52.87 -13.42
N ARG A 13 28.05 52.31 -13.65
CA ARG A 13 26.78 52.97 -13.30
C ARG A 13 25.60 52.00 -13.34
N ALA A 14 24.82 52.03 -12.25
CA ALA A 14 23.62 51.26 -12.02
C ALA A 14 22.40 51.80 -12.79
N LYS A 15 21.45 50.91 -13.14
CA LYS A 15 20.01 51.17 -12.93
C LYS A 15 19.20 49.87 -12.82
N ARG A 16 18.40 49.85 -11.75
CA ARG A 16 17.39 48.87 -11.26
C ARG A 16 16.43 48.44 -12.38
N THR A 17 15.92 47.21 -12.44
CA THR A 17 14.81 46.58 -11.66
C THR A 17 14.73 45.11 -12.10
N ALA A 18 14.30 44.06 -11.41
CA ALA A 18 13.35 43.90 -10.32
C ALA A 18 13.67 42.59 -9.57
N THR A 19 13.22 42.54 -8.33
CA THR A 19 13.23 41.43 -7.38
C THR A 19 12.61 40.15 -7.95
N SER A 20 13.42 39.10 -8.07
CA SER A 20 13.00 37.71 -8.16
C SER A 20 13.91 36.91 -7.22
N THR A 21 13.49 36.82 -5.96
CA THR A 21 14.01 35.83 -5.02
C THR A 21 13.40 34.48 -5.39
N GLY A 22 13.97 33.83 -6.39
CA GLY A 22 13.81 32.39 -6.58
C GLY A 22 14.68 31.65 -5.55
N PRO A 23 14.24 30.51 -5.00
CA PRO A 23 15.12 29.69 -4.18
C PRO A 23 16.28 29.20 -5.08
N LEU A 24 17.50 29.65 -4.77
CA LEU A 24 18.71 29.05 -5.31
C LEU A 24 18.80 27.63 -4.74
N PHE A 25 18.42 26.64 -5.54
CA PHE A 25 18.75 25.26 -5.28
C PHE A 25 20.23 25.10 -5.64
N GLU A 26 21.10 24.86 -4.66
CA GLU A 26 22.45 24.39 -4.96
C GLU A 26 22.32 23.06 -5.70
N GLU A 27 22.75 23.03 -6.95
CA GLU A 27 22.76 21.83 -7.79
C GLU A 27 23.71 20.81 -7.15
N LEU A 28 23.17 20.04 -6.21
CA LEU A 28 23.88 18.97 -5.52
C LEU A 28 24.25 17.90 -6.55
N GLN A 29 25.54 17.54 -6.59
CA GLN A 29 26.15 16.53 -7.44
C GLN A 29 25.37 15.19 -7.42
N LEU A 30 24.35 15.06 -8.28
CA LEU A 30 23.59 13.81 -8.51
C LEU A 30 23.76 13.26 -9.94
N GLY A 31 24.62 13.89 -10.75
CA GLY A 31 24.91 13.45 -12.12
C GLY A 31 23.77 13.68 -13.12
N THR A 32 22.68 14.34 -12.71
CA THR A 32 21.52 14.69 -13.55
C THR A 32 21.14 16.16 -13.33
N GLY A 33 20.96 16.92 -14.42
CA GLY A 33 20.68 18.36 -14.37
C GLY A 33 19.22 18.68 -14.03
N TYR A 34 18.95 19.86 -13.45
CA TYR A 34 17.62 20.33 -13.03
C TYR A 34 16.51 20.15 -14.09
N THR A 35 16.83 20.38 -15.38
CA THR A 35 15.90 20.22 -16.50
C THR A 35 15.42 18.77 -16.68
N ALA A 36 16.26 17.77 -16.38
CA ALA A 36 15.88 16.36 -16.43
C ALA A 36 14.95 15.96 -15.28
N ILE A 37 15.11 16.59 -14.11
CA ILE A 37 14.35 16.28 -12.89
C ILE A 37 12.96 16.94 -12.90
N LYS A 38 12.79 18.06 -13.60
CA LYS A 38 11.53 18.85 -13.63
C LYS A 38 10.29 18.04 -14.04
N HIS A 39 10.41 17.14 -15.03
CA HIS A 39 9.29 16.30 -15.48
C HIS A 39 8.95 15.18 -14.49
N LEU A 40 9.93 14.67 -13.74
CA LEU A 40 9.75 13.64 -12.71
C LEU A 40 8.99 14.19 -11.50
N VAL A 41 9.28 15.43 -11.09
CA VAL A 41 8.61 16.09 -9.95
C VAL A 41 7.11 16.26 -10.19
N VAL A 42 6.70 16.62 -11.41
CA VAL A 42 5.27 16.83 -11.75
C VAL A 42 4.47 15.51 -11.72
N SER A 43 5.06 14.40 -12.20
CA SER A 43 4.42 13.06 -12.17
C SER A 43 4.29 12.48 -10.74
N THR A 44 5.21 12.87 -9.86
CA THR A 44 5.27 12.41 -8.47
C THR A 44 4.11 12.94 -7.62
N VAL A 45 3.67 14.19 -7.86
CA VAL A 45 2.62 14.85 -7.07
C VAL A 45 1.22 14.32 -7.40
N THR A 46 0.93 14.03 -8.67
CA THR A 46 -0.40 13.60 -9.13
C THR A 46 -0.71 12.14 -8.77
N SER A 47 0.28 11.25 -8.80
CA SER A 47 0.10 9.81 -8.55
C SER A 47 -0.10 9.46 -7.07
N SER A 48 0.57 10.15 -6.15
CA SER A 48 0.46 9.89 -4.69
C SER A 48 -0.87 10.39 -4.10
N VAL A 49 -1.37 11.56 -4.55
CA VAL A 49 -2.66 12.13 -4.14
C VAL A 49 -3.85 11.30 -4.66
N SER A 50 -3.66 10.59 -5.78
CA SER A 50 -4.67 9.68 -6.35
C SER A 50 -4.99 8.47 -5.45
N ARG A 51 -4.03 8.03 -4.63
CA ARG A 51 -4.13 6.79 -3.86
C ARG A 51 -4.62 7.00 -2.43
N THR A 52 -4.30 8.15 -1.84
CA THR A 52 -4.64 8.52 -0.48
C THR A 52 -5.95 9.29 -0.40
N ALA A 53 -7.04 8.59 -0.10
CA ALA A 53 -8.31 9.20 0.29
C ALA A 53 -8.54 8.98 1.80
N ASN A 54 -7.75 9.64 2.65
CA ASN A 54 -7.99 9.70 4.09
C ASN A 54 -7.56 11.08 4.61
N ARG A 55 -8.53 11.93 5.01
CA ARG A 55 -8.21 13.10 5.84
C ARG A 55 -9.20 13.28 6.99
N LEU A 56 -8.59 13.38 8.17
CA LEU A 56 -8.83 14.38 9.22
C LEU A 56 -10.28 14.59 9.65
N THR A 57 -10.64 14.00 10.79
CA THR A 57 -11.64 14.62 11.66
C THR A 57 -11.39 14.25 13.11
N LEU A 58 -10.69 15.10 13.87
CA LEU A 58 -10.90 15.39 15.31
C LEU A 58 -9.74 16.20 15.90
N ALA A 59 -9.70 17.50 15.65
CA ALA A 59 -8.90 18.43 16.46
C ALA A 59 -9.44 19.88 16.40
N MET A 60 -10.75 20.08 16.62
CA MET A 60 -11.29 21.42 16.88
C MET A 60 -12.50 21.33 17.81
N ARG A 61 -12.27 20.97 19.09
CA ARG A 61 -13.16 21.37 20.19
C ARG A 61 -12.37 21.58 21.48
N GLY A 62 -12.20 22.85 21.84
CA GLY A 62 -11.82 23.27 23.20
C GLY A 62 -11.24 24.68 23.26
N GLY A 63 -12.03 25.66 23.73
CA GLY A 63 -11.51 26.79 24.50
C GLY A 63 -11.36 28.16 23.83
N SER A 64 -12.38 29.00 24.04
CA SER A 64 -12.36 30.40 24.48
C SER A 64 -11.51 31.49 23.79
N ARG A 65 -12.22 32.60 23.54
CA ARG A 65 -11.77 33.95 23.17
C ARG A 65 -10.58 34.47 23.99
N GLY A 66 -9.63 35.10 23.29
CA GLY A 66 -8.63 36.02 23.85
C GLY A 66 -7.54 36.30 22.82
N GLY A 67 -7.49 37.52 22.28
CA GLY A 67 -6.54 37.90 21.23
C GLY A 67 -5.20 38.40 21.79
N SER A 68 -4.10 38.05 21.11
CA SER A 68 -2.94 38.92 20.82
C SER A 68 -1.84 38.14 20.08
N HIS A 69 -1.27 38.79 19.06
CA HIS A 69 -0.16 38.44 18.17
C HIS A 69 0.85 37.32 18.58
N MET A 70 1.08 36.36 17.67
CA MET A 70 2.42 35.82 17.36
C MET A 70 2.43 35.04 16.02
N PHE A 71 3.54 35.19 15.29
CA PHE A 71 3.95 34.64 13.99
C PHE A 71 3.14 33.47 13.38
N GLY A 72 2.61 33.71 12.18
CA GLY A 72 1.85 32.74 11.39
C GLY A 72 2.72 31.63 10.80
N ARG A 73 2.34 30.38 11.09
CA ARG A 73 2.67 29.18 10.30
C ARG A 73 2.08 29.33 8.89
N PRO A 74 2.74 28.85 7.81
CA PRO A 74 2.08 28.70 6.53
C PRO A 74 1.07 27.55 6.63
N GLU A 75 -0.20 27.90 6.63
CA GLU A 75 -1.31 26.99 6.40
C GLU A 75 -1.18 26.44 4.97
N LEU A 76 -0.83 25.15 4.84
CA LEU A 76 -0.82 24.44 3.55
C LEU A 76 -2.26 24.23 3.08
N THR A 77 -2.85 25.29 2.52
CA THR A 77 -3.96 25.19 1.58
C THR A 77 -3.54 24.31 0.41
N ALA A 78 -4.41 23.37 0.04
CA ALA A 78 -4.25 22.55 -1.16
C ALA A 78 -3.93 23.48 -2.35
N ILE A 79 -2.78 23.25 -2.97
CA ILE A 79 -2.36 23.99 -4.16
C ILE A 79 -3.41 23.71 -5.25
N LEU A 80 -4.19 24.73 -5.58
CA LEU A 80 -4.97 24.78 -6.81
C LEU A 80 -3.98 24.81 -7.98
N GLU A 81 -4.03 23.80 -8.85
CA GLU A 81 -3.23 23.78 -10.08
C GLU A 81 -3.86 24.74 -11.10
N ASP A 82 -3.09 25.77 -11.48
CA ASP A 82 -3.43 26.69 -12.54
C ASP A 82 -2.83 26.18 -13.88
N GLY A 83 -3.72 25.90 -14.84
CA GLY A 83 -3.49 26.10 -16.27
C GLY A 83 -2.51 25.18 -17.04
N SER A 84 -3.03 24.09 -17.63
CA SER A 84 -2.70 23.75 -19.01
C SER A 84 -3.85 23.04 -19.73
N VAL A 85 -4.53 23.80 -20.59
CA VAL A 85 -5.50 23.43 -21.66
C VAL A 85 -6.48 22.30 -21.32
N ALA A 86 -7.45 22.62 -20.47
CA ALA A 86 -8.65 21.82 -20.28
C ALA A 86 -9.52 21.83 -21.54
N ARG A 87 -9.73 20.65 -22.15
CA ARG A 87 -11.04 20.34 -22.72
C ARG A 87 -12.01 20.33 -21.55
N SER A 88 -12.83 21.38 -21.44
CA SER A 88 -13.85 21.58 -20.43
C SER A 88 -14.82 20.38 -20.37
N VAL A 89 -14.53 19.41 -19.49
CA VAL A 89 -15.53 18.52 -18.91
C VAL A 89 -15.73 19.00 -17.49
N THR A 90 -16.81 19.73 -17.25
CA THR A 90 -17.23 20.14 -15.91
C THR A 90 -17.49 18.89 -15.07
N SER A 91 -16.54 18.47 -14.22
CA SER A 91 -16.78 17.39 -13.28
C SER A 91 -17.77 17.89 -12.23
N LYS A 92 -18.95 17.26 -12.15
CA LYS A 92 -19.85 17.46 -11.02
C LYS A 92 -19.15 16.88 -9.79
N GLY A 93 -18.76 17.73 -8.84
CA GLY A 93 -18.14 17.28 -7.58
C GLY A 93 -19.03 16.26 -6.85
N VAL A 94 -18.41 15.22 -6.29
CA VAL A 94 -19.12 14.16 -5.57
C VAL A 94 -19.51 14.67 -4.19
N ALA A 95 -20.78 14.52 -3.80
CA ALA A 95 -21.24 14.96 -2.48
C ALA A 95 -20.67 14.07 -1.37
N LEU A 96 -19.78 14.62 -0.53
CA LEU A 96 -19.10 13.87 0.53
C LEU A 96 -19.90 13.77 1.84
N GLU A 97 -19.73 12.66 2.55
CA GLU A 97 -20.22 12.43 3.91
C GLU A 97 -19.43 13.28 4.89
N THR A 98 -20.13 14.15 5.63
CA THR A 98 -19.53 15.07 6.60
C THR A 98 -19.81 14.64 8.04
N SER A 99 -20.73 13.69 8.23
CA SER A 99 -21.05 13.16 9.55
C SER A 99 -20.03 12.10 9.98
N PRO A 100 -19.66 12.04 11.28
CA PRO A 100 -18.84 10.95 11.81
C PRO A 100 -19.46 9.58 11.51
N PRO A 101 -18.64 8.54 11.27
CA PRO A 101 -19.13 7.23 10.87
C PRO A 101 -19.93 6.54 11.97
N ARG A 102 -21.10 5.98 11.62
CA ARG A 102 -22.00 5.32 12.56
C ARG A 102 -22.01 3.80 12.35
N TRP A 103 -20.84 3.20 12.55
CA TRP A 103 -20.55 1.79 12.26
C TRP A 103 -21.56 0.77 12.81
N ASN A 104 -22.17 1.06 13.97
CA ASN A 104 -23.07 0.13 14.67
C ASN A 104 -24.55 0.53 14.56
N THR A 105 -24.88 1.55 13.76
CA THR A 105 -26.28 1.96 13.54
C THR A 105 -26.89 1.11 12.41
N PRO A 106 -27.96 0.33 12.67
CA PRO A 106 -28.62 -0.45 11.63
C PRO A 106 -29.04 0.41 10.43
N GLY A 107 -28.78 -0.08 9.22
CA GLY A 107 -29.13 0.61 7.97
C GLY A 107 -28.25 1.81 7.61
N TRP A 108 -27.25 2.19 8.42
CA TRP A 108 -26.35 3.30 8.08
C TRP A 108 -25.41 2.97 6.92
N LEU A 109 -24.85 1.75 6.91
CA LEU A 109 -24.26 1.15 5.71
C LEU A 109 -25.43 0.66 4.83
N ASP A 110 -25.89 1.54 3.95
CA ASP A 110 -27.14 1.46 3.19
C ASP A 110 -27.00 0.79 1.81
N LYS A 111 -25.77 0.44 1.40
CA LYS A 111 -25.47 -0.29 0.16
C LYS A 111 -25.02 -1.71 0.51
N LYS A 112 -25.59 -2.72 -0.16
CA LYS A 112 -25.12 -4.11 -0.10
C LYS A 112 -24.51 -4.53 -1.43
N LEU A 113 -23.38 -5.22 -1.36
CA LEU A 113 -22.60 -5.67 -2.51
C LEU A 113 -22.29 -7.15 -2.35
N ALA A 114 -22.48 -7.91 -3.42
CA ALA A 114 -21.96 -9.28 -3.53
C ALA A 114 -20.75 -9.19 -4.46
N THR A 115 -19.56 -9.52 -3.96
CA THR A 115 -18.31 -9.26 -4.66
C THR A 115 -17.45 -10.51 -4.82
N GLU A 116 -16.71 -10.55 -5.91
CA GLU A 116 -15.67 -11.55 -6.15
C GLU A 116 -14.39 -10.85 -6.60
N GLY A 117 -13.22 -11.44 -6.33
CA GLY A 117 -11.97 -10.90 -6.84
C GLY A 117 -10.73 -11.53 -6.22
N PHE A 118 -9.71 -10.71 -6.03
CA PHE A 118 -8.36 -11.12 -5.66
C PHE A 118 -7.95 -10.58 -4.29
N CYS A 119 -7.14 -11.37 -3.59
CA CYS A 119 -6.49 -11.03 -2.34
C CYS A 119 -5.04 -11.49 -2.36
N LEU A 120 -4.25 -11.03 -1.40
CA LEU A 120 -2.89 -11.55 -1.21
C LEU A 120 -2.92 -12.99 -0.71
N ASP A 121 -2.30 -13.88 -1.48
CA ASP A 121 -2.05 -15.24 -1.03
C ASP A 121 -0.66 -15.38 -0.44
N LEU A 122 -0.64 -15.27 0.88
CA LEU A 122 0.55 -15.37 1.71
C LEU A 122 0.54 -16.68 2.51
N SER A 123 -0.25 -17.66 2.09
CA SER A 123 -0.43 -18.95 2.80
C SER A 123 0.85 -19.77 2.91
N VAL A 124 1.88 -19.44 2.12
CA VAL A 124 3.21 -20.08 2.15
C VAL A 124 4.30 -19.00 2.34
N HIS A 125 4.36 -18.40 3.53
CA HIS A 125 5.54 -17.62 3.94
C HIS A 125 6.56 -18.55 4.59
N GLY A 126 7.56 -18.93 3.80
CA GLY A 126 8.77 -19.61 4.25
C GLY A 126 9.98 -18.67 4.22
N ALA A 127 11.15 -19.21 4.52
CA ALA A 127 12.41 -18.45 4.51
C ALA A 127 12.73 -17.84 3.13
N ASP A 128 12.35 -18.53 2.05
CA ASP A 128 12.71 -18.14 0.67
C ASP A 128 11.62 -17.30 -0.02
N THR A 129 10.52 -16.97 0.66
CA THR A 129 9.39 -16.30 0.01
C THR A 129 9.77 -14.92 -0.52
N LEU A 130 10.52 -14.12 0.22
CA LEU A 130 10.96 -12.81 -0.27
C LEU A 130 11.87 -12.97 -1.49
N ASP A 131 12.83 -13.90 -1.45
CA ASP A 131 13.76 -14.13 -2.57
C ASP A 131 13.02 -14.60 -3.83
N ALA A 132 12.03 -15.48 -3.70
CA ALA A 132 11.18 -15.88 -4.82
C ALA A 132 10.41 -14.68 -5.41
N MET A 133 9.85 -13.79 -4.57
CA MET A 133 9.15 -12.59 -5.05
C MET A 133 10.10 -11.56 -5.67
N LEU A 134 11.36 -11.49 -5.21
CA LEU A 134 12.39 -10.64 -5.79
C LEU A 134 12.88 -11.14 -7.14
N ASP A 135 12.78 -12.44 -7.43
CA ASP A 135 13.16 -13.02 -8.72
C ASP A 135 12.14 -12.66 -9.83
N ASN A 136 10.84 -12.81 -9.56
CA ASN A 136 9.80 -12.60 -10.58
C ASN A 136 8.44 -12.22 -9.98
N ASP A 137 7.72 -11.27 -10.61
CA ASP A 137 6.37 -10.85 -10.19
C ASP A 137 5.34 -11.99 -10.27
N GLU A 138 5.55 -13.00 -11.12
CA GLU A 138 4.70 -14.20 -11.19
C GLU A 138 4.79 -15.06 -9.93
N ASN A 139 5.86 -14.94 -9.15
CA ASN A 139 6.01 -15.61 -7.86
C ASN A 139 5.17 -14.94 -6.76
N ILE A 140 4.64 -13.75 -7.01
CA ILE A 140 3.68 -13.08 -6.14
C ILE A 140 2.28 -13.65 -6.41
N LYS A 141 1.94 -14.71 -5.67
CA LYS A 141 0.68 -15.44 -5.83
C LYS A 141 -0.49 -14.67 -5.23
N LEU A 142 -1.62 -14.75 -5.92
CA LEU A 142 -2.87 -14.11 -5.53
C LEU A 142 -3.91 -15.18 -5.26
N GLY A 143 -4.73 -14.94 -4.24
CA GLY A 143 -5.82 -15.80 -3.84
C GLY A 143 -7.14 -15.25 -4.34
N LEU A 144 -8.13 -16.12 -4.49
CA LEU A 144 -9.49 -15.72 -4.80
C LEU A 144 -10.28 -15.43 -3.52
N ILE A 145 -11.23 -14.49 -3.61
CA ILE A 145 -12.08 -14.09 -2.50
C ILE A 145 -13.50 -13.79 -2.99
N LYS A 146 -14.49 -14.22 -2.22
CA LYS A 146 -15.91 -13.90 -2.38
C LYS A 146 -16.43 -13.28 -1.09
N LEU A 147 -17.01 -12.08 -1.17
CA LEU A 147 -17.46 -11.33 0.01
C LEU A 147 -18.82 -10.69 -0.22
N ASP A 148 -19.66 -10.73 0.81
CA ASP A 148 -20.81 -9.85 0.93
C ASP A 148 -20.39 -8.63 1.76
N ILE A 149 -20.50 -7.43 1.19
CA ILE A 149 -20.01 -6.18 1.80
C ILE A 149 -21.19 -5.23 2.01
N ASN A 150 -21.29 -4.70 3.23
CA ASN A 150 -22.15 -3.56 3.53
C ASN A 150 -21.30 -2.28 3.42
N ALA A 151 -21.74 -1.29 2.64
CA ALA A 151 -21.03 -0.06 2.40
C ALA A 151 -21.95 1.16 2.55
N ARG A 152 -21.35 2.32 2.79
CA ARG A 152 -22.03 3.62 2.74
C ARG A 152 -22.16 4.07 1.29
N SER A 153 -23.35 4.46 0.87
CA SER A 153 -23.63 4.98 -0.48
C SER A 153 -22.93 6.32 -0.74
N LYS A 154 -22.84 7.16 0.29
CA LYS A 154 -22.18 8.46 0.25
C LYS A 154 -20.69 8.32 0.63
N PRO A 155 -19.73 8.58 -0.28
CA PRO A 155 -18.32 8.51 0.04
C PRO A 155 -17.94 9.61 1.04
N PHE A 156 -16.95 9.35 1.89
CA PHE A 156 -16.46 10.33 2.89
C PHE A 156 -15.23 11.09 2.40
N ALA A 157 -14.54 10.59 1.38
CA ALA A 157 -13.38 11.24 0.78
C ALA A 157 -13.31 10.97 -0.73
N GLU A 158 -12.57 11.81 -1.43
CA GLU A 158 -12.20 11.62 -2.83
C GLU A 158 -10.74 11.98 -3.06
N GLY A 159 -10.06 11.18 -3.87
CA GLY A 159 -8.79 11.55 -4.51
C GLY A 159 -9.04 12.05 -5.93
N SER A 160 -8.01 12.15 -6.75
CA SER A 160 -8.16 12.48 -8.19
C SER A 160 -8.93 11.40 -8.96
N LEU A 161 -8.61 10.12 -8.76
CA LEU A 161 -9.12 8.99 -9.57
C LEU A 161 -10.24 8.19 -8.90
N ARG A 162 -10.30 8.20 -7.57
CA ARG A 162 -11.18 7.32 -6.78
C ARG A 162 -11.94 8.09 -5.71
N VAL A 163 -13.09 7.54 -5.31
CA VAL A 163 -13.81 7.94 -4.10
C VAL A 163 -13.68 6.85 -3.04
N ALA A 164 -13.75 7.21 -1.77
CA ALA A 164 -13.65 6.31 -0.64
C ALA A 164 -14.93 6.35 0.21
N ALA A 165 -15.48 5.17 0.49
CA ALA A 165 -16.68 5.00 1.28
C ALA A 165 -16.42 4.05 2.48
N TYR A 166 -17.13 4.28 3.58
CA TYR A 166 -17.08 3.38 4.72
C TYR A 166 -17.69 2.03 4.37
N ALA A 167 -17.05 0.93 4.76
CA ALA A 167 -17.51 -0.41 4.47
C ALA A 167 -17.18 -1.42 5.58
N ARG A 168 -17.92 -2.53 5.56
CA ARG A 168 -17.74 -3.66 6.46
C ARG A 168 -18.23 -4.94 5.78
N PRO A 169 -17.35 -5.95 5.58
CA PRO A 169 -17.77 -7.30 5.22
C PRO A 169 -18.78 -7.87 6.22
N ALA A 170 -19.71 -8.70 5.77
CA ALA A 170 -20.91 -9.07 6.50
C ALA A 170 -20.67 -9.78 7.86
N ALA A 171 -19.61 -10.57 8.00
CA ALA A 171 -19.34 -11.38 9.19
C ALA A 171 -18.31 -10.79 10.16
N THR A 172 -17.48 -9.84 9.72
CA THR A 172 -16.49 -9.16 10.57
C THR A 172 -17.04 -7.89 11.22
N THR A 173 -16.58 -7.61 12.44
CA THR A 173 -16.80 -6.31 13.10
C THR A 173 -15.75 -5.26 12.72
N SER A 174 -14.68 -5.67 12.04
CA SER A 174 -13.61 -4.79 11.58
C SER A 174 -14.14 -3.73 10.60
N LYS A 175 -13.45 -2.58 10.56
CA LYS A 175 -13.82 -1.43 9.74
C LYS A 175 -12.97 -1.43 8.48
N PHE A 176 -13.59 -1.14 7.34
CA PHE A 176 -12.92 -1.10 6.04
C PHE A 176 -13.28 0.18 5.27
N VAL A 177 -12.48 0.46 4.25
CA VAL A 177 -12.72 1.48 3.24
C VAL A 177 -12.91 0.79 1.90
N LEU A 178 -14.05 1.05 1.26
CA LEU A 178 -14.31 0.65 -0.10
C LEU A 178 -13.99 1.82 -1.03
N LYS A 179 -13.09 1.61 -1.99
CA LYS A 179 -12.75 2.59 -3.02
C LYS A 179 -13.34 2.16 -4.36
N SER A 180 -13.83 3.13 -5.12
CA SER A 180 -14.31 2.94 -6.49
C SER A 180 -13.76 4.04 -7.38
N PHE A 181 -13.49 3.71 -8.65
CA PHE A 181 -13.04 4.71 -9.62
C PHE A 181 -14.14 5.72 -9.96
N LYS A 182 -13.73 6.96 -10.24
CA LYS A 182 -14.63 8.01 -10.74
C LYS A 182 -14.98 7.79 -12.21
N HIS A 183 -14.09 7.14 -12.96
CA HIS A 183 -14.22 6.86 -14.38
C HIS A 183 -14.02 5.37 -14.66
N PRO A 184 -14.80 4.79 -15.59
CA PRO A 184 -14.82 3.35 -15.86
C PRO A 184 -13.58 2.83 -16.61
N GLU A 185 -12.76 3.73 -17.16
CA GLU A 185 -11.58 3.41 -17.98
C GLU A 185 -10.40 2.80 -17.22
N HIS A 186 -10.46 2.80 -15.87
CA HIS A 186 -9.41 2.21 -15.04
C HIS A 186 -9.57 0.69 -14.90
N ARG A 187 -8.49 -0.02 -15.27
CA ARG A 187 -8.50 -1.47 -15.44
C ARG A 187 -8.17 -2.19 -14.14
N LEU A 188 -8.83 -3.33 -13.93
CA LEU A 188 -8.54 -4.28 -12.84
C LEU A 188 -7.05 -4.69 -12.79
N ALA A 189 -6.39 -4.74 -13.95
CA ALA A 189 -4.96 -5.06 -14.06
C ALA A 189 -4.06 -4.11 -13.24
N ASN A 190 -4.35 -2.80 -13.23
CA ASN A 190 -3.58 -1.83 -12.43
C ASN A 190 -3.76 -2.08 -10.93
N LEU A 191 -4.99 -2.36 -10.49
CA LEU A 191 -5.26 -2.70 -9.08
C LEU A 191 -4.54 -3.99 -8.66
N ILE A 192 -4.53 -5.00 -9.54
CA ILE A 192 -3.82 -6.27 -9.30
C ILE A 192 -2.31 -6.03 -9.20
N GLU A 193 -1.75 -5.15 -10.02
CA GLU A 193 -0.33 -4.83 -9.93
C GLU A 193 0.01 -4.03 -8.66
N ASP A 194 -0.81 -3.05 -8.28
CA ASP A 194 -0.72 -2.36 -6.99
C ASP A 194 -0.75 -3.35 -5.81
N MET A 195 -1.63 -4.35 -5.88
CA MET A 195 -1.70 -5.42 -4.90
C MET A 195 -0.40 -6.23 -4.84
N ARG A 196 0.20 -6.58 -5.99
CA ARG A 196 1.49 -7.28 -6.02
C ARG A 196 2.62 -6.45 -5.43
N MET A 197 2.66 -5.14 -5.73
CA MET A 197 3.63 -4.22 -5.11
C MET A 197 3.48 -4.19 -3.59
N GLN A 198 2.25 -4.06 -3.08
CA GLN A 198 1.97 -4.12 -1.64
C GLN A 198 2.40 -5.46 -1.02
N ALA A 199 2.22 -6.58 -1.74
CA ALA A 199 2.68 -7.89 -1.30
C ALA A 199 4.19 -7.91 -1.07
N LEU A 200 4.96 -7.41 -2.04
CA LEU A 200 6.42 -7.36 -1.95
C LEU A 200 6.87 -6.45 -0.81
N CYS A 201 6.26 -5.27 -0.66
CA CYS A 201 6.52 -4.38 0.48
C CYS A 201 6.25 -5.06 1.82
N LYS A 202 5.18 -5.84 1.90
CA LYS A 202 4.82 -6.59 3.10
C LYS A 202 5.79 -7.74 3.39
N ALA A 203 6.30 -8.42 2.37
CA ALA A 203 7.34 -9.44 2.50
C ALA A 203 8.65 -8.83 3.05
N PHE A 204 9.06 -7.66 2.55
CA PHE A 204 10.17 -6.92 3.16
C PHE A 204 9.89 -6.57 4.63
N ALA A 205 8.66 -6.13 4.96
CA ALA A 205 8.29 -5.76 6.32
C ALA A 205 8.34 -6.95 7.29
N LEU A 206 8.00 -8.16 6.84
CA LEU A 206 8.12 -9.38 7.66
C LEU A 206 9.56 -9.60 8.13
N GLU A 207 10.52 -9.60 7.20
CA GLU A 207 11.94 -9.73 7.52
C GLU A 207 12.46 -8.56 8.35
N PHE A 208 12.16 -7.32 7.93
CA PHE A 208 12.58 -6.11 8.64
C PHE A 208 12.14 -6.13 10.12
N ASN A 209 10.88 -6.50 10.38
CA ASN A 209 10.37 -6.60 11.74
C ASN A 209 11.08 -7.68 12.57
N GLY A 210 11.40 -8.82 11.95
CA GLY A 210 12.17 -9.90 12.59
C GLY A 210 13.62 -9.51 12.93
N LEU A 211 14.21 -8.60 12.15
CA LEU A 211 15.56 -8.06 12.36
C LEU A 211 15.60 -6.92 13.38
N VAL A 212 14.68 -5.96 13.29
CA VAL A 212 14.66 -4.77 14.16
C VAL A 212 14.14 -5.10 15.55
N LYS A 213 13.21 -6.06 15.66
CA LYS A 213 12.60 -6.51 16.93
C LYS A 213 11.92 -5.39 17.72
N SER A 214 11.44 -4.36 17.01
CA SER A 214 10.70 -3.23 17.59
C SER A 214 9.46 -3.69 18.35
N SER A 215 9.13 -3.01 19.46
CA SER A 215 7.87 -3.21 20.19
C SER A 215 6.64 -2.78 19.39
N LYS A 216 6.83 -1.93 18.37
CA LYS A 216 5.80 -1.51 17.41
C LYS A 216 6.29 -1.87 15.99
N PRO A 217 6.09 -3.12 15.53
CA PRO A 217 6.49 -3.54 14.19
C PRO A 217 5.72 -2.74 13.14
N ILE A 218 6.36 -2.42 12.02
CA ILE A 218 5.68 -1.77 10.90
C ILE A 218 4.78 -2.76 10.18
N ASP A 219 3.77 -2.24 9.48
CA ASP A 219 2.89 -3.06 8.67
C ASP A 219 2.47 -2.31 7.41
N PHE A 220 2.13 -3.06 6.36
CA PHE A 220 1.47 -2.55 5.17
C PHE A 220 0.05 -3.08 5.14
N ILE A 221 -0.93 -2.17 5.08
CA ILE A 221 -2.33 -2.56 4.91
C ILE A 221 -2.48 -3.25 3.56
N THR A 222 -3.31 -4.29 3.53
CA THR A 222 -3.51 -5.09 2.33
C THR A 222 -4.78 -4.69 1.63
N THR A 223 -4.68 -4.37 0.34
CA THR A 223 -5.82 -4.07 -0.51
C THR A 223 -6.35 -5.34 -1.16
N LEU A 224 -7.67 -5.48 -1.20
CA LEU A 224 -8.39 -6.47 -1.99
C LEU A 224 -8.86 -5.81 -3.30
N CYS A 225 -8.80 -6.53 -4.41
CA CYS A 225 -9.33 -6.10 -5.70
C CYS A 225 -10.62 -6.85 -5.96
N LEU A 226 -11.73 -6.15 -6.16
CA LEU A 226 -13.07 -6.75 -6.18
C LEU A 226 -13.86 -6.26 -7.40
N GLN A 227 -14.81 -7.08 -7.83
CA GLN A 227 -15.84 -6.72 -8.80
C GLN A 227 -17.22 -6.91 -8.16
N ASP A 228 -18.12 -5.96 -8.39
CA ASP A 228 -19.52 -6.07 -7.96
C ASP A 228 -20.30 -7.02 -8.89
N MET A 229 -20.81 -8.12 -8.33
CA MET A 229 -21.57 -9.13 -9.04
C MET A 229 -23.08 -8.85 -9.03
N SER A 230 -23.54 -7.82 -8.31
CA SER A 230 -24.98 -7.55 -8.13
C SER A 230 -25.69 -7.02 -9.38
N ARG A 231 -24.95 -6.52 -10.39
CA ARG A 231 -25.51 -5.82 -11.56
C ARG A 231 -25.39 -6.56 -12.89
N GLY A 232 -24.96 -7.82 -12.89
CA GLY A 232 -24.91 -8.67 -14.08
C GLY A 232 -23.96 -8.12 -15.16
N SER A 233 -22.66 -8.41 -15.05
CA SER A 233 -21.65 -8.44 -16.12
C SER A 233 -21.49 -7.22 -17.07
N LYS A 234 -22.24 -6.12 -16.91
CA LYS A 234 -22.10 -4.93 -17.76
C LYS A 234 -21.32 -3.83 -17.02
N SER A 235 -20.02 -3.80 -17.35
CA SER A 235 -19.02 -2.71 -17.22
C SER A 235 -18.62 -2.22 -15.81
N ASP A 236 -17.33 -2.37 -15.53
CA ASP A 236 -16.45 -1.38 -14.88
C ASP A 236 -16.64 -0.99 -13.40
N ASP A 237 -17.37 -1.77 -12.60
CA ASP A 237 -17.37 -1.59 -11.14
C ASP A 237 -16.15 -2.28 -10.48
N ASN A 238 -14.95 -1.90 -10.90
CA ASN A 238 -13.70 -2.30 -10.24
C ASN A 238 -13.61 -1.56 -8.90
N LEU A 239 -13.59 -2.34 -7.82
CA LEU A 239 -13.55 -1.87 -6.45
C LEU A 239 -12.25 -2.29 -5.80
N SER A 240 -11.82 -1.54 -4.78
CA SER A 240 -10.82 -2.01 -3.85
C SER A 240 -11.31 -1.90 -2.41
N LEU A 241 -10.97 -2.88 -1.58
CA LEU A 241 -11.32 -2.90 -0.16
C LEU A 241 -10.04 -2.99 0.68
N GLU A 242 -9.88 -2.08 1.63
CA GLU A 242 -8.72 -2.05 2.52
C GLU A 242 -9.14 -1.78 3.98
N PRO A 243 -8.38 -2.23 4.99
CA PRO A 243 -8.65 -1.90 6.38
C PRO A 243 -8.73 -0.38 6.63
N PHE A 244 -9.72 0.05 7.40
CA PHE A 244 -9.81 1.44 7.83
C PHE A 244 -8.75 1.72 8.90
N ILE A 245 -7.86 2.67 8.64
CA ILE A 245 -6.85 3.15 9.58
C ILE A 245 -7.28 4.49 10.16
N ASP A 246 -7.42 4.55 11.49
CA ASP A 246 -7.86 5.73 12.22
C ASP A 246 -6.66 6.46 12.84
N GLY A 247 -6.59 7.77 12.66
CA GLY A 247 -5.56 8.61 13.26
C GLY A 247 -4.96 9.64 12.30
N GLU A 248 -3.86 10.25 12.73
CA GLU A 248 -3.16 11.26 11.95
C GLU A 248 -2.36 10.61 10.82
N TYR A 249 -2.69 11.01 9.59
CA TYR A 249 -2.01 10.55 8.39
C TYR A 249 -0.72 11.34 8.18
N ILE A 250 0.40 10.63 8.07
CA ILE A 250 1.73 11.21 7.89
C ILE A 250 2.39 10.58 6.68
N LYS A 251 3.01 11.42 5.85
CA LYS A 251 3.89 11.00 4.75
C LYS A 251 5.34 11.18 5.18
N TYR A 252 6.05 10.07 5.33
CA TYR A 252 7.42 10.03 5.86
C TYR A 252 8.47 10.23 4.77
N ASN A 253 8.24 9.69 3.58
CA ASN A 253 9.02 9.98 2.38
C ASN A 253 8.14 9.90 1.13
N SER A 254 8.68 10.27 -0.03
CA SER A 254 8.00 10.14 -1.33
C SER A 254 8.82 9.31 -2.30
N ASN A 255 8.24 8.96 -3.45
CA ASN A 255 9.01 8.42 -4.59
C ASN A 255 9.88 9.47 -5.30
N GLY A 256 9.68 10.76 -5.02
CA GLY A 256 10.57 11.85 -5.44
C GLY A 256 11.44 12.37 -4.28
N ALA A 257 11.98 13.59 -4.44
CA ALA A 257 12.89 14.21 -3.47
C ALA A 257 12.14 14.83 -2.26
N TYR A 258 11.60 13.98 -1.38
CA TYR A 258 11.00 14.41 -0.11
C TYR A 258 11.23 13.37 0.99
N VAL A 259 11.66 13.86 2.16
CA VAL A 259 11.78 13.16 3.43
C VAL A 259 11.21 14.09 4.51
N LEU A 260 10.42 13.54 5.44
CA LEU A 260 9.88 14.31 6.55
C LEU A 260 10.99 14.79 7.49
N GLU A 261 11.08 16.10 7.70
CA GLU A 261 12.02 16.74 8.64
C GLU A 261 11.44 16.78 10.07
N ASP A 262 11.13 15.61 10.62
CA ASP A 262 10.67 15.46 12.01
C ASP A 262 11.34 14.26 12.69
N ASP A 263 12.36 14.56 13.49
CA ASP A 263 13.12 13.56 14.25
C ASP A 263 12.45 13.16 15.56
N SER A 264 11.42 13.89 15.99
CA SER A 264 10.65 13.54 17.18
C SER A 264 9.69 12.38 16.93
N ASN A 265 9.31 12.14 15.67
CA ASN A 265 8.45 11.05 15.27
C ASN A 265 9.26 9.73 15.14
N PRO A 266 9.05 8.73 16.03
CA PRO A 266 9.81 7.49 16.00
C PRO A 266 9.54 6.64 14.74
N PHE A 267 8.40 6.83 14.08
CA PHE A 267 8.08 6.10 12.85
C PHE A 267 8.75 6.70 11.62
N ASN A 268 9.15 7.98 11.66
CA ASN A 268 9.90 8.59 10.57
C ASN A 268 11.26 7.92 10.41
N GLU A 269 12.02 7.78 11.51
CA GLU A 269 13.30 7.07 11.50
C GLU A 269 13.17 5.64 10.97
N ILE A 270 12.14 4.92 11.42
CA ILE A 270 11.86 3.55 11.02
C ILE A 270 11.49 3.47 9.53
N ALA A 271 10.70 4.42 9.02
CA ALA A 271 10.33 4.49 7.62
C ALA A 271 11.57 4.68 6.72
N GLN A 272 12.45 5.63 7.05
CA GLN A 272 13.69 5.82 6.27
C GLN A 272 14.59 4.59 6.32
N ALA A 273 14.74 3.98 7.50
CA ALA A 273 15.52 2.76 7.64
C ALA A 273 14.91 1.56 6.89
N PHE A 274 13.58 1.47 6.80
CA PHE A 274 12.90 0.45 6.01
C PHE A 274 13.15 0.62 4.51
N SER A 275 13.04 1.84 3.98
CA SER A 275 13.39 2.14 2.59
C SER A 275 14.84 1.73 2.31
N HIS A 276 15.81 2.18 3.12
CA HIS A 276 17.22 1.79 2.98
C HIS A 276 17.43 0.27 3.07
N PHE A 277 16.76 -0.40 4.02
CA PHE A 277 16.81 -1.85 4.16
C PHE A 277 16.35 -2.56 2.88
N THR A 278 15.29 -2.10 2.22
CA THR A 278 14.79 -2.75 0.99
C THR A 278 15.82 -2.71 -0.14
N PHE A 279 16.56 -1.60 -0.26
CA PHE A 279 17.66 -1.47 -1.22
C PHE A 279 18.83 -2.38 -0.88
N GLU A 280 19.23 -2.42 0.38
CA GLU A 280 20.31 -3.29 0.84
C GLU A 280 19.96 -4.78 0.68
N ARG A 281 18.77 -5.19 1.13
CA ARG A 281 18.28 -6.57 1.13
C ARG A 281 18.05 -7.14 -0.27
N SER A 282 17.74 -6.27 -1.22
CA SER A 282 17.55 -6.62 -2.63
C SER A 282 18.79 -6.41 -3.49
N TRP A 283 19.97 -6.18 -2.90
CA TRP A 283 21.21 -5.96 -3.66
C TRP A 283 21.12 -4.82 -4.68
N GLY A 284 20.36 -3.77 -4.34
CA GLY A 284 20.17 -2.58 -5.16
C GLY A 284 19.15 -2.72 -6.29
N HIS A 285 18.39 -3.81 -6.33
CA HIS A 285 17.36 -4.03 -7.35
C HIS A 285 16.03 -3.31 -7.06
N PHE A 286 15.69 -3.13 -5.79
CA PHE A 286 14.42 -2.55 -5.35
C PHE A 286 14.60 -1.54 -4.24
N LEU A 287 13.86 -0.43 -4.31
CA LEU A 287 13.72 0.52 -3.20
C LEU A 287 12.25 0.81 -2.98
N VAL A 288 11.75 0.54 -1.78
CA VAL A 288 10.40 0.94 -1.37
C VAL A 288 10.42 2.40 -0.92
N THR A 289 9.51 3.19 -1.46
CA THR A 289 9.36 4.64 -1.26
C THR A 289 7.88 4.98 -1.08
N ASP A 290 7.56 6.26 -0.94
CA ASP A 290 6.20 6.74 -0.70
C ASP A 290 5.62 6.12 0.58
N LEU A 291 6.43 6.05 1.64
CA LEU A 291 6.01 5.52 2.94
C LEU A 291 5.12 6.54 3.64
N GLN A 292 3.85 6.17 3.80
CA GLN A 292 2.82 7.03 4.34
C GLN A 292 1.73 6.20 5.03
N GLY A 293 1.04 6.78 6.02
CA GLY A 293 -0.01 6.10 6.75
C GLY A 293 -0.21 6.66 8.15
N VAL A 294 -0.67 5.81 9.08
CA VAL A 294 -0.95 6.20 10.47
C VAL A 294 -0.06 5.38 11.41
N GLY A 295 0.81 6.06 12.15
CA GLY A 295 1.75 5.42 13.06
C GLY A 295 2.63 4.39 12.34
N ASN A 296 2.54 3.12 12.76
CA ASN A 296 3.25 1.98 12.18
C ASN A 296 2.50 1.26 11.05
N SER A 297 1.32 1.74 10.65
CA SER A 297 0.51 1.13 9.58
C SER A 297 0.61 1.97 8.31
N PHE A 298 1.35 1.47 7.33
CA PHE A 298 1.60 2.12 6.04
C PHE A 298 0.63 1.65 4.97
N THR A 299 0.41 2.50 3.98
CA THR A 299 -0.48 2.25 2.83
C THR A 299 0.11 2.85 1.56
N ASP A 300 -0.35 2.36 0.41
CA ASP A 300 -0.05 2.89 -0.93
C ASP A 300 1.46 3.17 -1.19
N PRO A 301 2.37 2.21 -0.92
CA PRO A 301 3.79 2.40 -1.20
C PRO A 301 4.09 2.42 -2.71
N ALA A 302 5.22 3.00 -3.08
CA ALA A 302 5.79 2.91 -4.42
C ALA A 302 7.08 2.08 -4.42
N ILE A 303 7.31 1.32 -5.49
CA ILE A 303 8.54 0.56 -5.70
C ILE A 303 9.35 1.21 -6.82
N GLN A 304 10.61 1.52 -6.54
CA GLN A 304 11.60 1.94 -7.52
C GLN A 304 12.42 0.73 -7.94
N THR A 305 12.62 0.54 -9.24
CA THR A 305 13.45 -0.55 -9.78
C THR A 305 13.99 -0.19 -11.16
N LYS A 306 15.21 -0.65 -11.46
CA LYS A 306 15.86 -0.48 -12.78
C LYS A 306 15.32 -1.44 -13.83
N ASP A 307 14.63 -2.49 -13.42
CA ASP A 307 14.10 -3.49 -14.34
C ASP A 307 12.74 -3.02 -14.90
N PRO A 308 12.64 -2.71 -16.21
CA PRO A 308 11.42 -2.20 -16.82
C PRO A 308 10.29 -3.24 -16.90
N GLU A 309 10.59 -4.53 -16.74
CA GLU A 309 9.56 -5.58 -16.77
C GLU A 309 8.88 -5.78 -15.41
N ARG A 310 9.46 -5.26 -14.33
CA ARG A 310 8.94 -5.36 -12.97
C ARG A 310 7.89 -4.28 -12.71
N PHE A 311 6.69 -4.70 -12.29
CA PHE A 311 5.56 -3.81 -11.98
C PHE A 311 5.32 -2.73 -13.06
N LYS A 312 5.28 -3.16 -14.32
CA LYS A 312 5.31 -2.27 -15.50
C LYS A 312 4.07 -1.41 -15.74
N LEU A 313 2.95 -1.72 -15.09
CA LEU A 313 1.75 -0.87 -15.09
C LEU A 313 1.78 0.20 -13.99
N GLY A 314 2.82 0.18 -13.13
CA GLY A 314 3.01 1.06 -12.00
C GLY A 314 3.63 2.39 -12.43
N GLU A 315 2.84 3.46 -12.39
CA GLU A 315 3.26 4.78 -12.89
C GLU A 315 4.23 5.52 -11.95
N THR A 316 4.49 4.99 -10.75
CA THR A 316 5.37 5.63 -9.74
C THR A 316 6.82 5.19 -9.74
N ASN A 317 7.18 4.24 -10.59
CA ASN A 317 8.57 3.84 -10.75
C ASN A 317 9.35 4.90 -11.55
N LEU A 318 10.27 5.59 -10.88
CA LEU A 318 11.19 6.57 -11.45
C LEU A 318 12.55 5.94 -11.81
N GLY A 319 12.67 4.61 -11.71
CA GLY A 319 13.88 3.87 -11.99
C GLY A 319 15.04 4.26 -11.08
N GLU A 320 16.22 4.41 -11.67
CA GLU A 320 17.43 4.78 -10.94
C GLU A 320 17.36 6.19 -10.33
N GLU A 321 16.58 7.11 -10.92
CA GLU A 321 16.41 8.45 -10.34
C GLU A 321 15.68 8.38 -8.99
N GLY A 322 14.73 7.45 -8.84
CA GLY A 322 14.08 7.19 -7.55
C GLY A 322 15.09 6.79 -6.46
N PHE A 323 16.11 5.99 -6.81
CA PHE A 323 17.19 5.67 -5.89
C PHE A 323 17.99 6.92 -5.50
N LYS A 324 18.35 7.74 -6.49
CA LYS A 324 19.13 8.97 -6.28
C LYS A 324 18.40 9.95 -5.39
N PHE A 325 17.10 10.18 -5.61
CA PHE A 325 16.31 11.10 -4.79
C PHE A 325 16.27 10.67 -3.32
N PHE A 326 16.09 9.38 -3.06
CA PHE A 326 16.11 8.87 -1.70
C PHE A 326 17.48 9.05 -1.04
N PHE A 327 18.56 8.53 -1.65
CA PHE A 327 19.90 8.59 -1.05
C PHE A 327 20.52 9.99 -1.02
N ALA A 328 20.00 10.95 -1.81
CA ALA A 328 20.40 12.34 -1.72
C ALA A 328 20.02 13.00 -0.40
N LEU A 329 18.87 12.58 0.17
CA LEU A 329 18.26 13.14 1.38
C LEU A 329 18.34 12.19 2.59
N HIS A 330 18.64 10.91 2.37
CA HIS A 330 18.69 9.91 3.42
C HIS A 330 19.96 10.03 4.27
N GLU A 331 19.77 10.04 5.58
CA GLU A 331 20.84 9.94 6.56
C GLU A 331 20.64 8.70 7.43
N CYS A 332 21.66 7.86 7.52
CA CYS A 332 21.61 6.66 8.37
C CYS A 332 21.49 7.04 9.86
N LYS A 333 20.38 6.65 10.48
CA LYS A 333 20.11 6.81 11.92
C LYS A 333 20.28 5.49 12.68
N LYS A 334 19.68 5.39 13.87
CA LYS A 334 19.90 4.27 14.81
C LYS A 334 19.46 2.94 14.21
N THR A 335 18.30 2.86 13.55
CA THR A 335 17.80 1.62 12.94
C THR A 335 18.66 1.15 11.76
N CYS A 336 19.12 2.05 10.88
CA CYS A 336 20.08 1.69 9.81
C CYS A 336 21.37 1.11 10.39
N ARG A 337 21.92 1.75 11.45
CA ARG A 337 23.12 1.28 12.15
C ARG A 337 22.90 -0.07 12.85
N GLN A 338 21.74 -0.26 13.48
CA GLN A 338 21.35 -1.54 14.10
C GLN A 338 21.31 -2.67 13.07
N LEU A 339 20.77 -2.40 11.87
CA LEU A 339 20.71 -3.35 10.77
C LEU A 339 22.06 -3.52 10.06
N GLY A 340 23.04 -2.66 10.33
CA GLY A 340 24.35 -2.64 9.69
C GLY A 340 24.25 -2.51 8.17
N LEU A 341 23.40 -1.61 7.69
CA LEU A 341 23.26 -1.29 6.26
C LEU A 341 24.51 -0.56 5.77
N LEU A 342 25.04 -0.95 4.61
CA LEU A 342 26.33 -0.46 4.11
C LEU A 342 26.19 0.58 3.01
N THR A 343 25.14 0.47 2.18
CA THR A 343 24.94 1.37 1.05
C THR A 343 24.75 2.82 1.48
N ASN A 344 25.32 3.74 0.70
CA ASN A 344 25.30 5.16 0.97
C ASN A 344 25.28 5.97 -0.34
N LYS A 345 25.21 7.29 -0.21
CA LYS A 345 25.17 8.22 -1.31
C LYS A 345 26.41 8.11 -2.21
N GLU A 346 27.60 7.96 -1.65
CA GLU A 346 28.85 7.85 -2.41
C GLU A 346 28.89 6.61 -3.31
N MET A 347 28.38 5.46 -2.81
CA MET A 347 28.26 4.23 -3.60
C MET A 347 27.28 4.40 -4.76
N LEU A 348 26.14 5.06 -4.52
CA LEU A 348 25.16 5.33 -5.57
C LEU A 348 25.72 6.26 -6.66
N MET A 349 26.47 7.29 -6.26
CA MET A 349 27.10 8.24 -7.18
C MET A 349 28.23 7.60 -8.01
N SER A 350 28.99 6.69 -7.42
CA SER A 350 30.09 6.01 -8.11
C SER A 350 29.65 4.77 -8.89
N GLY A 351 28.43 4.26 -8.65
CA GLY A 351 27.94 2.98 -9.17
C GLY A 351 28.66 1.75 -8.58
N LYS A 352 29.51 1.93 -7.57
CA LYS A 352 30.31 0.86 -6.95
C LYS A 352 29.70 0.48 -5.60
N PHE A 353 28.84 -0.53 -5.61
CA PHE A 353 28.14 -0.98 -4.42
C PHE A 353 28.90 -2.06 -3.66
N THR A 354 28.85 -1.97 -2.33
CA THR A 354 29.13 -3.09 -1.44
C THR A 354 27.89 -3.31 -0.60
N PHE A 355 27.32 -4.51 -0.71
CA PHE A 355 26.12 -4.89 0.04
C PHE A 355 26.45 -5.86 1.16
N ARG A 356 25.61 -5.84 2.18
CA ARG A 356 25.59 -6.80 3.26
C ARG A 356 25.21 -8.19 2.74
N SER A 357 26.09 -9.16 2.94
CA SER A 357 25.89 -10.55 2.50
C SER A 357 25.37 -11.50 3.58
N LYS A 358 25.42 -11.12 4.87
CA LYS A 358 25.02 -11.96 5.99
C LYS A 358 24.06 -11.23 6.93
N TRP A 359 22.87 -11.77 7.12
CA TRP A 359 21.87 -11.23 8.04
C TRP A 359 21.86 -12.03 9.36
N PRO A 360 21.59 -11.40 10.52
CA PRO A 360 21.41 -12.12 11.76
C PRO A 360 20.14 -12.95 11.73
N ALA A 361 20.01 -13.90 12.66
CA ALA A 361 18.79 -14.68 12.81
C ALA A 361 17.59 -13.76 13.12
N MET A 362 16.55 -13.89 12.29
CA MET A 362 15.31 -13.11 12.40
C MET A 362 14.36 -13.74 13.41
N ASP A 363 13.70 -12.92 14.22
CA ASP A 363 12.56 -13.41 15.01
C ASP A 363 11.42 -13.78 14.05
N PRO A 364 10.83 -15.00 14.15
CA PRO A 364 9.78 -15.40 13.22
C PRO A 364 8.55 -14.48 13.30
N THR A 365 8.22 -13.86 12.18
CA THR A 365 7.01 -13.07 11.97
C THR A 365 6.13 -13.77 10.94
N VAL A 366 4.82 -13.61 11.09
CA VAL A 366 3.81 -14.16 10.17
C VAL A 366 2.69 -13.15 9.97
N CYS A 367 1.95 -13.30 8.88
CA CYS A 367 0.71 -12.56 8.70
C CYS A 367 -0.45 -13.27 9.42
N CYS A 368 -1.41 -12.49 9.93
CA CYS A 368 -2.69 -13.04 10.37
C CYS A 368 -3.36 -13.83 9.22
N SER A 369 -3.92 -14.99 9.55
CA SER A 369 -4.58 -15.88 8.58
C SER A 369 -5.92 -15.38 8.07
N ASN A 370 -6.48 -14.31 8.65
CA ASN A 370 -7.59 -13.59 8.02
C ASN A 370 -7.07 -12.86 6.77
N LYS A 371 -7.51 -13.30 5.58
CA LYS A 371 -7.09 -12.78 4.27
C LYS A 371 -7.44 -11.31 4.05
N LEU A 372 -8.41 -10.77 4.81
CA LEU A 372 -8.79 -9.35 4.78
C LEU A 372 -7.97 -8.49 5.74
N CYS A 373 -7.34 -9.11 6.74
CA CYS A 373 -6.57 -8.42 7.78
C CYS A 373 -5.08 -8.44 7.46
N ARG A 374 -4.52 -9.64 7.29
CA ARG A 374 -3.09 -9.90 7.05
C ARG A 374 -2.12 -9.12 7.95
N LYS A 375 -2.56 -8.67 9.13
CA LYS A 375 -1.70 -7.94 10.06
C LYS A 375 -0.44 -8.75 10.38
N ILE A 376 0.73 -8.12 10.32
CA ILE A 376 1.98 -8.77 10.71
C ILE A 376 1.97 -8.95 12.23
N ILE A 377 2.24 -10.17 12.68
CA ILE A 377 2.32 -10.57 14.09
C ILE A 377 3.57 -11.41 14.33
N ARG A 378 4.06 -11.40 15.57
CA ARG A 378 5.14 -12.30 15.98
C ARG A 378 4.57 -13.71 16.11
N LEU A 379 5.24 -14.71 15.55
CA LEU A 379 4.76 -16.09 15.60
C LEU A 379 4.62 -16.59 17.05
N ALA A 380 5.57 -16.22 17.91
CA ALA A 380 5.58 -16.60 19.33
C ALA A 380 4.38 -16.09 20.14
N THR A 381 3.71 -15.02 19.67
CA THR A 381 2.55 -14.42 20.35
C THR A 381 1.28 -14.51 19.51
N ALA A 382 1.30 -15.26 18.41
CA ALA A 382 0.12 -15.44 17.57
C ALA A 382 -0.92 -16.29 18.30
N ASN A 383 -2.18 -15.88 18.26
CA ASN A 383 -3.26 -16.68 18.84
C ASN A 383 -3.52 -17.92 17.96
N LYS A 384 -3.82 -19.04 18.60
CA LYS A 384 -4.08 -20.34 17.97
C LYS A 384 -5.47 -20.84 18.32
N SER A 385 -6.18 -21.39 17.34
CA SER A 385 -7.45 -22.09 17.53
C SER A 385 -7.21 -23.60 17.50
N SER A 386 -7.85 -24.34 18.39
CA SER A 386 -7.88 -25.82 18.32
C SER A 386 -8.64 -26.33 17.10
N GLU A 387 -9.61 -25.57 16.60
CA GLU A 387 -10.40 -25.90 15.41
C GLU A 387 -9.65 -25.61 14.11
N TYR A 388 -8.71 -24.65 14.15
CA TYR A 388 -7.93 -24.21 13.00
C TYR A 388 -6.44 -24.13 13.36
N PRO A 389 -5.77 -25.27 13.65
CA PRO A 389 -4.41 -25.30 14.22
C PRO A 389 -3.34 -24.65 13.32
N GLU A 390 -3.52 -24.78 12.00
CA GLU A 390 -2.61 -24.24 11.00
C GLU A 390 -2.69 -22.70 10.85
N HIS A 391 -3.67 -22.06 11.51
CA HIS A 391 -3.92 -20.63 11.35
C HIS A 391 -3.30 -19.81 12.49
N ASN A 392 -2.79 -18.64 12.16
CA ASN A 392 -2.21 -17.67 13.08
C ASN A 392 -3.11 -16.43 13.16
N TRP A 393 -3.61 -16.08 14.35
CA TRP A 393 -4.59 -15.01 14.50
C TRP A 393 -4.02 -13.83 15.29
N CYS A 394 -4.25 -12.61 14.79
CA CYS A 394 -3.97 -11.40 15.56
C CYS A 394 -5.03 -11.18 16.64
N ASP A 395 -4.71 -10.37 17.65
CA ASP A 395 -5.60 -10.09 18.79
C ASP A 395 -6.94 -9.48 18.41
N GLY A 396 -7.02 -8.83 17.24
CA GLY A 396 -8.27 -8.26 16.72
C GLY A 396 -9.15 -9.28 15.98
N CYS A 397 -8.56 -10.30 15.36
CA CYS A 397 -9.31 -11.31 14.59
C CYS A 397 -9.68 -12.53 15.43
N PHE A 398 -8.82 -12.95 16.36
CA PHE A 398 -9.03 -14.17 17.14
C PHE A 398 -10.36 -14.17 17.92
N PRO A 399 -10.77 -13.09 18.62
CA PRO A 399 -12.04 -13.07 19.34
C PRO A 399 -13.28 -13.21 18.42
N GLN A 400 -13.17 -12.80 17.16
CA GLN A 400 -14.29 -12.84 16.21
C GLN A 400 -14.64 -14.26 15.75
N LEU A 401 -13.71 -15.23 15.86
CA LEU A 401 -13.98 -16.62 15.52
C LEU A 401 -15.17 -17.17 16.33
N LYS A 402 -15.07 -17.06 17.67
CA LYS A 402 -16.09 -17.56 18.59
C LYS A 402 -17.37 -16.72 18.57
N LEU A 403 -17.24 -15.39 18.49
CA LEU A 403 -18.40 -14.48 18.51
C LEU A 403 -19.32 -14.62 17.28
N SER A 404 -18.84 -15.27 16.21
CA SER A 404 -19.57 -15.45 14.96
C SER A 404 -20.01 -16.89 14.70
N GLU A 405 -19.91 -17.77 15.71
CA GLU A 405 -20.43 -19.12 15.65
C GLU A 405 -21.95 -19.11 15.56
N VAL A 406 -22.47 -19.83 14.57
CA VAL A 406 -23.89 -19.98 14.32
C VAL A 406 -24.24 -21.44 14.07
N LYS A 407 -25.48 -21.80 14.38
CA LYS A 407 -26.06 -23.11 14.08
C LYS A 407 -26.76 -23.03 12.72
N VAL A 408 -26.32 -23.83 11.75
CA VAL A 408 -26.85 -23.86 10.37
C VAL A 408 -27.56 -25.19 10.13
N ALA A 409 -28.75 -25.13 9.55
CA ALA A 409 -29.48 -26.32 9.11
C ALA A 409 -28.82 -26.89 7.85
N CYS A 410 -28.46 -28.17 7.88
CA CYS A 410 -27.71 -28.79 6.79
C CYS A 410 -28.65 -29.17 5.63
N GLY A 411 -28.66 -28.40 4.54
CA GLY A 411 -29.17 -28.80 3.21
C GLY A 411 -30.54 -29.52 3.16
N GLY A 412 -31.50 -29.16 4.02
CA GLY A 412 -32.82 -29.81 4.08
C GLY A 412 -32.92 -31.10 4.92
N SER A 413 -31.82 -31.52 5.56
CA SER A 413 -31.80 -32.60 6.55
C SER A 413 -32.29 -32.14 7.94
N LYS A 414 -32.57 -33.09 8.85
CA LYS A 414 -33.12 -32.80 10.20
C LYS A 414 -32.08 -32.37 11.25
N HIS A 415 -30.82 -32.23 10.88
CA HIS A 415 -29.75 -31.86 11.81
C HIS A 415 -29.14 -30.49 11.47
N ASN A 416 -28.43 -29.94 12.44
CA ASN A 416 -27.71 -28.69 12.29
C ASN A 416 -26.25 -28.89 12.67
N PHE A 417 -25.38 -28.07 12.11
CA PHE A 417 -23.97 -28.01 12.44
C PHE A 417 -23.57 -26.60 12.87
N GLN A 418 -22.48 -26.50 13.61
CA GLN A 418 -21.93 -25.21 14.03
C GLN A 418 -20.89 -24.74 13.01
N VAL A 419 -20.87 -23.44 12.75
CA VAL A 419 -19.89 -22.84 11.85
C VAL A 419 -19.59 -21.40 12.26
N SER A 420 -18.33 -21.00 12.20
CA SER A 420 -17.92 -19.61 12.37
C SER A 420 -18.11 -18.85 11.05
N ARG A 421 -19.07 -17.91 11.00
CA ARG A 421 -19.25 -17.07 9.80
C ARG A 421 -18.01 -16.24 9.52
N PHE A 422 -17.36 -15.72 10.57
CA PHE A 422 -16.13 -14.95 10.44
C PHE A 422 -15.00 -15.79 9.86
N TYR A 423 -14.86 -17.06 10.25
CA TYR A 423 -13.82 -17.92 9.69
C TYR A 423 -13.94 -18.01 8.16
N HIS A 424 -15.10 -18.41 7.63
CA HIS A 424 -15.27 -18.54 6.19
C HIS A 424 -15.10 -17.21 5.44
N GLU A 425 -15.68 -16.12 5.96
CA GLU A 425 -15.45 -14.79 5.38
C GLU A 425 -13.97 -14.42 5.39
N SER A 426 -13.27 -14.69 6.49
CA SER A 426 -11.82 -14.43 6.63
C SER A 426 -10.97 -15.22 5.64
N GLN A 427 -11.47 -16.36 5.16
CA GLN A 427 -10.84 -17.18 4.13
C GLN A 427 -11.32 -16.82 2.72
N GLY A 428 -12.21 -15.83 2.59
CA GLY A 428 -12.77 -15.38 1.33
C GLY A 428 -13.85 -16.31 0.77
N GLU A 429 -14.53 -17.04 1.64
CA GLU A 429 -15.53 -18.03 1.29
C GLU A 429 -16.92 -17.65 1.84
N LYS A 430 -17.96 -18.17 1.19
CA LYS A 430 -19.32 -18.10 1.73
C LYS A 430 -19.46 -19.07 2.89
N THR A 431 -20.30 -18.71 3.87
CA THR A 431 -20.65 -19.64 4.95
C THR A 431 -21.31 -20.90 4.35
N PRO A 432 -20.81 -22.11 4.68
CA PRO A 432 -21.40 -23.36 4.24
C PRO A 432 -22.86 -23.49 4.63
N THR A 433 -23.67 -24.05 3.73
CA THR A 433 -25.08 -24.40 3.95
C THR A 433 -25.29 -25.91 4.21
N VAL A 434 -24.22 -26.69 4.04
CA VAL A 434 -24.19 -28.14 4.17
C VAL A 434 -22.96 -28.49 5.01
N CYS A 435 -23.08 -29.47 5.92
CA CYS A 435 -21.95 -29.89 6.76
C CYS A 435 -20.91 -30.67 5.95
N GLU A 436 -19.70 -30.80 6.51
CA GLU A 436 -18.56 -31.45 5.86
C GLU A 436 -18.88 -32.89 5.40
N GLU A 437 -19.48 -33.71 6.26
CA GLU A 437 -19.86 -35.09 5.92
C GLU A 437 -20.80 -35.20 4.72
N HIS A 438 -21.73 -34.25 4.56
CA HIS A 438 -22.66 -34.25 3.42
C HIS A 438 -22.03 -33.61 2.18
N ARG A 439 -21.07 -32.70 2.34
CA ARG A 439 -20.30 -32.13 1.23
C ARG A 439 -19.38 -33.17 0.60
N GLU A 440 -18.78 -34.06 1.38
CA GLU A 440 -17.93 -35.15 0.89
C GLU A 440 -18.71 -36.28 0.20
N LYS A 441 -19.95 -36.53 0.64
CA LYS A 441 -20.83 -37.56 0.04
C LYS A 441 -21.49 -37.12 -1.26
N ASP A 442 -21.59 -35.81 -1.48
CA ASP A 442 -22.07 -35.25 -2.74
C ASP A 442 -20.95 -35.30 -3.80
N THR A 443 -20.70 -36.49 -4.34
CA THR A 443 -19.72 -36.71 -5.42
C THR A 443 -20.10 -36.05 -6.74
N THR A 444 -21.23 -35.32 -6.80
CA THR A 444 -21.58 -34.45 -7.92
C THR A 444 -21.05 -33.03 -7.78
N VAL A 445 -20.57 -32.63 -6.59
CA VAL A 445 -19.74 -31.45 -6.43
C VAL A 445 -18.30 -31.85 -6.72
N THR A 446 -17.99 -32.02 -8.00
CA THR A 446 -16.64 -31.75 -8.48
C THR A 446 -16.22 -30.42 -7.86
N SER A 447 -14.98 -30.34 -7.38
CA SER A 447 -14.36 -29.07 -7.03
C SER A 447 -14.72 -28.05 -8.12
N VAL A 448 -15.58 -27.09 -7.81
CA VAL A 448 -15.84 -25.94 -8.68
C VAL A 448 -14.59 -25.04 -8.59
N VAL A 449 -13.47 -25.57 -9.06
CA VAL A 449 -12.43 -24.83 -9.74
C VAL A 449 -12.91 -24.84 -11.19
N GLY A 450 -13.41 -23.71 -11.68
CA GLY A 450 -13.86 -23.57 -13.07
C GLY A 450 -15.37 -23.43 -13.19
N GLY A 451 -15.83 -22.19 -13.16
CA GLY A 451 -17.23 -21.81 -13.32
C GLY A 451 -17.43 -20.32 -13.09
N GLY A 452 -16.43 -19.52 -13.47
CA GLY A 452 -16.44 -18.07 -13.41
C GLY A 452 -15.82 -17.53 -14.69
N LEU A 453 -16.13 -16.28 -15.03
CA LEU A 453 -15.92 -15.57 -16.30
C LEU A 453 -14.55 -15.70 -17.03
N TRP A 454 -13.56 -16.40 -16.49
CA TRP A 454 -12.15 -16.18 -16.79
C TRP A 454 -11.37 -17.43 -17.26
N GLU A 455 -12.04 -18.45 -17.79
CA GLU A 455 -11.39 -19.50 -18.60
C GLU A 455 -11.25 -19.06 -20.06
N THR A 456 -10.33 -18.13 -20.36
CA THR A 456 -9.85 -17.97 -21.74
C THR A 456 -8.46 -17.35 -21.83
N THR A 457 -7.44 -18.01 -21.28
CA THR A 457 -6.05 -17.86 -21.76
C THR A 457 -5.21 -19.05 -21.28
N LYS A 458 -5.37 -20.20 -21.93
CA LYS A 458 -4.33 -21.24 -21.97
C LYS A 458 -4.16 -21.66 -23.43
N SER A 459 -3.24 -21.00 -24.12
CA SER A 459 -2.58 -21.56 -25.28
C SER A 459 -1.09 -21.30 -25.12
N THR A 460 -0.40 -22.35 -24.70
CA THR A 460 1.06 -22.48 -24.66
C THR A 460 1.55 -22.84 -26.05
N GLU A 461 2.41 -22.02 -26.64
CA GLU A 461 3.49 -22.53 -27.49
C GLU A 461 4.81 -22.28 -26.77
N LYS A 462 5.38 -23.36 -26.26
CA LYS A 462 6.73 -23.42 -25.69
C LYS A 462 7.74 -23.28 -26.83
N LYS A 463 8.64 -22.30 -26.75
CA LYS A 463 9.95 -22.39 -27.39
C LYS A 463 10.98 -22.60 -26.31
N GLU A 464 11.56 -23.80 -26.30
CA GLU A 464 12.78 -24.12 -25.56
C GLU A 464 13.93 -23.24 -26.06
N ILE A 465 14.60 -22.54 -25.15
CA ILE A 465 15.95 -22.03 -25.36
C ILE A 465 16.79 -22.47 -24.17
N LEU A 466 17.89 -23.12 -24.51
CA LEU A 466 18.83 -23.82 -23.65
C LEU A 466 19.46 -22.96 -22.55
N GLY A 467 19.64 -23.61 -21.38
CA GLY A 467 20.89 -23.52 -20.65
C GLY A 467 20.99 -22.45 -19.57
N ARG A 468 20.38 -22.70 -18.41
CA ARG A 468 20.89 -22.39 -17.07
C ARG A 468 20.00 -23.12 -16.06
N LEU A 469 20.60 -24.02 -15.27
CA LEU A 469 19.99 -24.51 -14.05
C LEU A 469 20.09 -23.42 -12.99
N TRP A 470 18.96 -23.08 -12.37
CA TRP A 470 18.84 -22.64 -10.98
C TRP A 470 17.62 -23.33 -10.39
#